data_AF-A0A3N5ED83-F1
#
_entry.id   AF-A0A3N5ED83-F1
#
_cell.length_a   1.000
_cell.length_b   1.000
_cell.length_c   1.000
_cell.angle_alpha   90.00
_cell.angle_beta   90.00
_cell.angle_gamma   90.00
#
_symmetry.space_group_name_H-M   'P 1'
#
loop_
_entity.id
_entity.type
_entity.pdbx_description
1 polymer ?
#
loop_
_entity_poly.entity_id
_entity_poly.type
_entity_poly.pdbx_seq_one_letter_code
_entity_poly.pdbx_strand_id
1 'polypeptide(L)'
;MANIVIKLKLLVIRLTGRFPKTEALEAKDKALQNEFDEFNNFEDSADYKKFQELKAWLETKEHEKVKQELKALTFKSSSEFQTEKEYQAICKNKALINYLQLAETSTPKDFVEIEKTGLPQKFAELETYIKSPEYKKERKRFAKENAEEYQKEIQYIELKQNEKVKIYFKLKKSKALQNYFQINDSEQLAKHSELKAKVESKEFTERKAYLLSTDKFEKTEQYQKLQEYNKLNQSEKIKWYFKVKKSDKFKEIKKWELTFCENFESKKLDQQRWLTKLFWGEALLNSSYSLASDSHWYTDGNNISIDKGILKITTRKEKANGLSWDSKFGFVPKDFDYTSGIISTGNSFRQQHGRFEAKIKMNTLAGIYHAFWLVGDKMLPEIDIFRKKGEGSSSLQGAFFWENGEKGKPKKSIDSVNGLSLDSEFYILGVDWNEQKITWKINGIPFKVETNNLPKGAVYIVFSSGINGKIDESKLPATFEVDWVKCWAHKKG
;
A
#
# COMPACT_ATOMS: atom_id res chain seq x y z
N MET A 1 40.05 -18.68 -19.08
CA MET A 1 39.97 -17.27 -18.66
C MET A 1 38.96 -17.00 -17.53
N ALA A 2 37.77 -17.61 -17.53
CA ALA A 2 36.72 -17.34 -16.52
C ALA A 2 37.19 -17.49 -15.05
N ASN A 3 37.88 -18.58 -14.70
CA ASN A 3 38.36 -18.80 -13.32
C ASN A 3 39.43 -17.79 -12.87
N ILE A 4 40.27 -17.28 -13.78
CA ILE A 4 41.29 -16.27 -13.45
C ILE A 4 40.59 -14.96 -13.06
N VAL A 5 39.60 -14.53 -13.84
CA VAL A 5 38.82 -13.32 -13.56
C VAL A 5 38.05 -13.45 -12.24
N ILE A 6 37.47 -14.62 -11.97
CA ILE A 6 36.72 -14.88 -10.73
C ILE A 6 37.65 -14.81 -9.51
N LYS A 7 38.83 -15.46 -9.57
CA LYS A 7 39.81 -15.42 -8.49
C LYS A 7 40.32 -14.01 -8.22
N LEU A 8 40.59 -13.23 -9.27
CA LEU A 8 40.99 -11.83 -9.13
C LEU A 8 39.89 -10.99 -8.46
N LYS A 9 38.63 -11.17 -8.88
CA LYS A 9 37.48 -10.49 -8.25
C LYS A 9 37.35 -10.86 -6.78
N LEU A 10 37.44 -12.15 -6.43
CA LEU A 10 37.38 -12.60 -5.05
C LEU A 10 38.51 -11.99 -4.21
N LEU A 11 39.73 -11.97 -4.74
CA LEU A 11 40.88 -11.35 -4.07
C LEU A 11 40.62 -9.86 -3.79
N VAL A 12 40.16 -9.09 -4.79
CA VAL A 12 39.83 -7.67 -4.64
C VAL A 12 38.72 -7.45 -3.61
N ILE A 13 37.65 -8.25 -3.65
CA ILE A 13 36.54 -8.17 -2.69
C ILE A 13 37.05 -8.37 -1.26
N ARG A 14 37.97 -9.31 -1.07
CA ARG A 14 38.56 -9.59 0.26
C ARG A 14 39.51 -8.49 0.72
N LEU A 15 40.43 -8.04 -0.14
CA LEU A 15 41.38 -6.97 0.18
C LEU A 15 40.70 -5.62 0.49
N THR A 16 39.54 -5.36 -0.14
CA THR A 16 38.75 -4.14 0.09
C THR A 16 37.78 -4.25 1.26
N GLY A 17 37.77 -5.37 2.01
CA GLY A 17 36.84 -5.60 3.11
C GLY A 17 35.37 -5.73 2.69
N ARG A 18 35.10 -5.92 1.40
CA ARG A 18 33.75 -6.04 0.82
C ARG A 18 33.23 -7.47 0.82
N PHE A 19 33.98 -8.42 1.37
CA PHE A 19 33.53 -9.80 1.50
C PHE A 19 32.36 -9.85 2.49
N PRO A 20 31.17 -10.31 2.06
CA PRO A 20 29.98 -10.21 2.90
C PRO A 20 30.07 -11.15 4.10
N LYS A 21 29.74 -10.63 5.28
CA LYS A 21 29.43 -11.47 6.44
C LYS A 21 28.17 -12.27 6.17
N THR A 22 28.13 -13.49 6.69
CA THR A 22 27.03 -14.43 6.46
C THR A 22 25.69 -13.85 6.92
N GLU A 23 25.65 -13.26 8.11
CA GLU A 23 24.43 -12.67 8.69
C GLU A 23 23.95 -11.47 7.87
N ALA A 24 24.87 -10.67 7.34
CA ALA A 24 24.55 -9.52 6.50
C ALA A 24 23.96 -9.95 5.14
N LEU A 25 24.46 -11.05 4.58
CA LEU A 25 23.89 -11.65 3.37
C LEU A 25 22.48 -12.19 3.63
N GLU A 26 22.29 -12.96 4.71
CA GLU A 26 20.97 -13.50 5.08
C GLU A 26 19.95 -12.38 5.34
N ALA A 27 20.35 -11.31 6.05
CA ALA A 27 19.49 -10.16 6.28
C ALA A 27 19.08 -9.47 4.97
N LYS A 28 20.02 -9.33 4.03
CA LYS A 28 19.74 -8.76 2.70
C LYS A 28 18.79 -9.63 1.90
N ASP A 29 19.02 -10.94 1.86
CA ASP A 29 18.19 -11.88 1.11
C ASP A 29 16.78 -11.98 1.71
N LYS A 30 16.67 -12.00 3.05
CA LYS A 30 15.38 -11.96 3.76
C LYS A 30 14.63 -10.66 3.49
N ALA A 31 15.30 -9.51 3.52
CA ALA A 31 14.67 -8.23 3.20
C ALA A 31 14.16 -8.20 1.75
N LEU A 32 14.94 -8.73 0.80
CA LEU A 32 14.53 -8.81 -0.60
C LEU A 32 13.35 -9.75 -0.81
N GLN A 33 13.31 -10.89 -0.10
CA GLN A 33 12.18 -11.82 -0.13
C GLN A 33 10.92 -11.19 0.46
N ASN A 34 11.00 -10.55 1.63
CA ASN A 34 9.87 -9.84 2.24
C ASN A 34 9.31 -8.77 1.32
N GLU A 35 10.18 -8.00 0.66
CA GLU A 35 9.76 -6.98 -0.30
C GLU A 35 9.12 -7.61 -1.55
N PHE A 36 9.60 -8.76 -2.00
CA PHE A 36 8.99 -9.51 -3.10
C PHE A 36 7.61 -10.04 -2.72
N ASP A 37 7.43 -10.52 -1.49
CA ASP A 37 6.16 -10.99 -0.98
C ASP A 37 5.17 -9.82 -0.83
N GLU A 38 5.61 -8.67 -0.32
CA GLU A 38 4.78 -7.46 -0.31
C GLU A 38 4.39 -7.06 -1.73
N PHE A 39 5.31 -7.12 -2.70
CA PHE A 39 5.04 -6.80 -4.10
C PHE A 39 3.98 -7.72 -4.70
N ASN A 40 4.07 -9.04 -4.49
CA ASN A 40 3.11 -10.00 -5.02
C ASN A 40 1.72 -9.84 -4.38
N ASN A 41 1.66 -9.53 -3.08
CA ASN A 41 0.42 -9.39 -2.35
C ASN A 41 -0.23 -8.00 -2.49
N PHE A 42 0.49 -7.02 -3.06
CA PHE A 42 -0.01 -5.65 -3.12
C PHE A 42 -1.24 -5.49 -4.02
N GLU A 43 -1.35 -6.25 -5.12
CA GLU A 43 -2.52 -6.20 -6.01
C GLU A 43 -3.82 -6.64 -5.30
N ASP A 44 -3.70 -7.46 -4.26
CA ASP A 44 -4.84 -7.90 -3.46
C ASP A 44 -5.22 -6.94 -2.34
N SER A 45 -4.41 -5.92 -2.08
CA SER A 45 -4.63 -4.93 -1.02
C SER A 45 -5.87 -4.07 -1.28
N ALA A 46 -6.53 -3.62 -0.21
CA ALA A 46 -7.67 -2.72 -0.28
C ALA A 46 -7.31 -1.40 -0.98
N ASP A 47 -6.14 -0.84 -0.68
CA ASP A 47 -5.64 0.40 -1.30
C ASP A 47 -5.50 0.26 -2.81
N TYR A 48 -4.93 -0.85 -3.30
CA TYR A 48 -4.76 -1.07 -4.73
C TYR A 48 -6.11 -1.25 -5.43
N LYS A 49 -7.03 -2.04 -4.84
CA LYS A 49 -8.39 -2.22 -5.36
C LYS A 49 -9.13 -0.90 -5.45
N LYS A 50 -9.08 -0.08 -4.39
CA LYS A 50 -9.70 1.25 -4.37
C LYS A 50 -9.07 2.20 -5.39
N PHE A 51 -7.75 2.16 -5.53
CA PHE A 51 -7.05 2.94 -6.55
C PHE A 51 -7.51 2.57 -7.96
N GLN A 52 -7.64 1.27 -8.28
CA GLN A 52 -8.12 0.82 -9.59
C GLN A 52 -9.58 1.21 -9.85
N GLU A 53 -10.45 1.08 -8.84
CA GLU A 53 -11.85 1.51 -8.91
C GLU A 53 -11.94 3.02 -9.23
N LEU A 54 -11.24 3.85 -8.45
CA LEU A 54 -11.25 5.30 -8.65
C LEU A 54 -10.58 5.71 -9.96
N LYS A 55 -9.55 4.99 -10.40
CA LYS A 55 -8.93 5.20 -11.71
C LYS A 55 -9.91 4.92 -12.85
N ALA A 56 -10.61 3.79 -12.80
CA ALA A 56 -11.63 3.44 -13.79
C ALA A 56 -12.77 4.47 -13.80
N TRP A 57 -13.20 4.93 -12.61
CA TRP A 57 -14.15 6.03 -12.49
C TRP A 57 -13.62 7.33 -13.12
N LEU A 58 -12.35 7.69 -12.89
CA LEU A 58 -11.75 8.89 -13.48
C LEU A 58 -11.79 8.87 -15.01
N GLU A 59 -11.56 7.70 -15.61
CA GLU A 59 -11.58 7.47 -17.07
C GLU A 59 -12.98 7.70 -17.69
N THR A 60 -14.06 7.60 -16.91
CA THR A 60 -15.42 7.91 -17.38
C THR A 60 -15.66 9.40 -17.66
N LYS A 61 -14.79 10.27 -17.13
CA LYS A 61 -14.91 11.74 -17.20
C LYS A 61 -16.19 12.33 -16.58
N GLU A 62 -16.90 11.56 -15.74
CA GLU A 62 -18.09 12.05 -15.04
C GLU A 62 -17.81 13.31 -14.22
N HIS A 63 -16.67 13.36 -13.53
CA HIS A 63 -16.23 14.53 -12.76
C HIS A 63 -16.04 15.78 -13.62
N GLU A 64 -15.57 15.65 -14.86
CA GLU A 64 -15.44 16.77 -15.80
C GLU A 64 -16.81 17.29 -16.21
N LYS A 65 -17.74 16.38 -16.51
CA LYS A 65 -19.13 16.70 -16.87
C LYS A 65 -19.83 17.45 -15.74
N VAL A 66 -19.80 16.92 -14.52
CA VAL A 66 -20.39 17.57 -13.34
C VAL A 66 -19.77 18.95 -13.10
N LYS A 67 -18.45 19.08 -13.25
CA LYS A 67 -17.76 20.37 -13.12
C LYS A 67 -18.21 21.38 -14.17
N GLN A 68 -18.47 20.95 -15.41
CA GLN A 68 -18.99 21.82 -16.47
C GLN A 68 -20.44 22.23 -16.20
N GLU A 69 -21.30 21.29 -15.79
CA GLU A 69 -22.70 21.57 -15.44
C GLU A 69 -22.80 22.58 -14.29
N LEU A 70 -22.00 22.40 -13.23
CA LEU A 70 -21.97 23.33 -12.09
C LEU A 70 -21.40 24.71 -12.44
N LYS A 71 -20.48 24.79 -13.41
CA LYS A 71 -20.01 26.07 -13.96
C LYS A 71 -21.09 26.78 -14.76
N ALA A 72 -21.88 26.04 -15.53
CA ALA A 72 -23.00 26.58 -16.30
C ALA A 72 -24.17 27.02 -15.40
N LEU A 73 -24.32 26.41 -14.22
CA LEU A 73 -25.32 26.77 -13.23
C LEU A 73 -24.99 28.10 -12.54
N THR A 74 -25.40 29.21 -13.13
CA THR A 74 -25.19 30.56 -12.58
C THR A 74 -26.44 31.14 -11.93
N PHE A 75 -26.25 32.11 -11.02
CA PHE A 75 -27.38 32.87 -10.48
C PHE A 75 -28.15 33.60 -11.59
N LYS A 76 -27.47 34.24 -12.56
CA LYS A 76 -28.13 35.02 -13.63
C LYS A 76 -29.05 34.19 -14.53
N SER A 77 -28.74 32.91 -14.73
CA SER A 77 -29.57 31.99 -15.52
C SER A 77 -30.66 31.28 -14.71
N SER A 78 -30.79 31.58 -13.41
CA SER A 78 -31.68 30.86 -12.50
C SER A 78 -33.07 31.48 -12.38
N SER A 79 -34.03 30.69 -11.89
CA SER A 79 -35.39 31.16 -11.58
C SER A 79 -35.42 32.13 -10.39
N GLU A 80 -34.44 31.98 -9.51
CA GLU A 80 -34.22 32.75 -8.30
C GLU A 80 -33.85 34.19 -8.67
N PHE A 81 -32.99 34.36 -9.68
CA PHE A 81 -32.68 35.68 -10.24
C PHE A 81 -33.90 36.35 -10.88
N GLN A 82 -34.76 35.60 -11.58
CA GLN A 82 -36.00 36.17 -12.13
C GLN A 82 -36.96 36.61 -11.02
N THR A 83 -37.14 35.77 -10.00
CA THR A 83 -37.98 36.07 -8.82
C THR A 83 -37.48 37.33 -8.09
N GLU A 84 -36.17 37.45 -7.86
CA GLU A 84 -35.59 38.64 -7.23
C GLU A 84 -35.74 39.88 -8.13
N LYS A 85 -35.54 39.74 -9.44
CA LYS A 85 -35.72 40.85 -10.38
C LYS A 85 -37.17 41.33 -10.41
N GLU A 86 -38.14 40.43 -10.37
CA GLU A 86 -39.57 40.75 -10.29
C GLU A 86 -39.90 41.46 -8.97
N TYR A 87 -39.38 40.97 -7.84
CA TYR A 87 -39.54 41.63 -6.54
C TYR A 87 -38.92 43.04 -6.55
N GLN A 88 -37.69 43.18 -7.05
CA GLN A 88 -37.04 44.49 -7.17
C GLN A 88 -37.81 45.43 -8.10
N ALA A 89 -38.48 44.92 -9.15
CA ALA A 89 -39.31 45.73 -10.02
C ALA A 89 -40.59 46.20 -9.32
N ILE A 90 -41.27 45.32 -8.57
CA ILE A 90 -42.51 45.70 -7.87
C ILE A 90 -42.23 46.72 -6.76
N CYS A 91 -41.10 46.58 -6.06
CA CYS A 91 -40.66 47.52 -5.02
C CYS A 91 -40.34 48.94 -5.54
N LYS A 92 -40.17 49.12 -6.86
CA LYS A 92 -39.96 50.46 -7.48
C LYS A 92 -41.28 51.18 -7.79
N ASN A 93 -42.43 50.53 -7.65
CA ASN A 93 -43.71 51.14 -7.95
C ASN A 93 -44.04 52.22 -6.90
N LYS A 94 -44.14 53.49 -7.33
CA LYS A 94 -44.42 54.63 -6.46
C LYS A 94 -45.73 54.52 -5.68
N ALA A 95 -46.77 53.91 -6.25
CA ALA A 95 -48.05 53.75 -5.56
C ALA A 95 -47.94 52.74 -4.42
N LEU A 96 -47.24 51.62 -4.65
CA LEU A 96 -46.97 50.63 -3.62
C LEU A 96 -46.04 51.18 -2.52
N ILE A 97 -45.00 51.95 -2.87
CA ILE A 97 -44.13 52.62 -1.89
C ILE A 97 -44.97 53.54 -0.98
N ASN A 98 -45.83 54.38 -1.57
CA ASN A 98 -46.70 55.26 -0.80
C ASN A 98 -47.66 54.47 0.10
N TYR A 99 -48.20 53.34 -0.38
CA TYR A 99 -49.04 52.45 0.43
C TYR A 99 -48.25 51.92 1.63
N LEU A 100 -47.08 51.30 1.41
CA LEU A 100 -46.27 50.70 2.47
C LEU A 100 -45.86 51.73 3.52
N GLN A 101 -45.45 52.93 3.10
CA GLN A 101 -45.11 54.03 4.01
C GLN A 101 -46.30 54.49 4.85
N LEU A 102 -47.50 54.59 4.25
CA LEU A 102 -48.69 55.02 4.99
C LEU A 102 -49.29 53.93 5.87
N ALA A 103 -49.16 52.67 5.48
CA ALA A 103 -49.64 51.51 6.24
C ALA A 103 -48.99 51.40 7.62
N GLU A 104 -47.78 51.96 7.79
CA GLU A 104 -47.07 52.04 9.07
C GLU A 104 -47.49 53.25 9.93
N THR A 105 -48.43 54.08 9.46
CA THR A 105 -48.88 55.30 10.18
C THR A 105 -50.35 55.22 10.59
N SER A 106 -50.76 56.05 11.55
CA SER A 106 -52.19 56.20 11.90
C SER A 106 -53.00 56.98 10.85
N THR A 107 -52.33 57.64 9.90
CA THR A 107 -52.95 58.58 8.94
C THR A 107 -54.18 58.02 8.20
N PRO A 108 -54.17 56.79 7.64
CA PRO A 108 -55.34 56.27 6.95
C PRO A 108 -56.53 56.00 7.89
N LYS A 109 -56.23 55.50 9.10
CA LYS A 109 -57.24 55.28 10.14
C LYS A 109 -57.84 56.60 10.60
N ASP A 110 -57.00 57.59 10.89
CA ASP A 110 -57.42 58.94 11.30
C ASP A 110 -58.30 59.60 10.24
N PHE A 111 -57.98 59.42 8.95
CA PHE A 111 -58.80 59.93 7.84
C PHE A 111 -60.21 59.32 7.82
N VAL A 112 -60.31 57.99 7.94
CA VAL A 112 -61.60 57.28 7.99
C VAL A 112 -62.38 57.66 9.25
N GLU A 113 -61.70 57.83 10.39
CA GLU A 113 -62.35 58.27 11.63
C GLU A 113 -62.91 59.69 11.52
N ILE A 114 -62.17 60.63 10.90
CA ILE A 114 -62.67 61.98 10.63
C ILE A 114 -63.86 61.92 9.67
N GLU A 115 -63.81 61.08 8.62
CA GLU A 115 -64.92 60.91 7.68
C GLU A 115 -66.21 60.42 8.36
N LYS A 116 -66.08 59.51 9.33
CA LYS A 116 -67.20 58.98 10.13
C LYS A 116 -67.86 60.01 11.05
N THR A 117 -67.18 61.12 11.37
CA THR A 117 -67.77 62.17 12.23
C THR A 117 -68.90 62.95 11.55
N GLY A 118 -69.06 62.86 10.22
CA GLY A 118 -70.03 63.64 9.46
C GLY A 118 -69.64 65.13 9.26
N LEU A 119 -68.58 65.60 9.91
CA LEU A 119 -68.12 66.99 9.81
C LEU A 119 -67.69 67.38 8.39
N PRO A 120 -66.95 66.55 7.63
CA PRO A 120 -66.57 66.89 6.25
C PRO A 120 -67.77 66.97 5.29
N GLN A 121 -68.76 66.09 5.45
CA GLN A 121 -69.99 66.07 4.65
C GLN A 121 -70.80 67.33 4.92
N LYS A 122 -71.06 67.62 6.21
CA LYS A 122 -71.73 68.85 6.63
C LYS A 122 -71.01 70.10 6.12
N PHE A 123 -69.67 70.14 6.18
CA PHE A 123 -68.89 71.24 5.62
C PHE A 123 -69.09 71.38 4.10
N ALA A 124 -69.03 70.29 3.34
CA ALA A 124 -69.21 70.31 1.88
C ALA A 124 -70.63 70.73 1.45
N GLU A 125 -71.65 70.27 2.18
CA GLU A 125 -73.05 70.67 1.98
C GLU A 125 -73.23 72.16 2.23
N LEU A 126 -72.73 72.66 3.36
CA LEU A 126 -72.78 74.09 3.69
C LEU A 126 -71.96 74.92 2.69
N GLU A 127 -70.79 74.45 2.26
CA GLU A 127 -69.96 75.12 1.26
C GLU A 127 -70.69 75.24 -0.09
N THR A 128 -71.41 74.20 -0.49
CA THR A 128 -72.23 74.18 -1.72
C THR A 128 -73.39 75.17 -1.59
N TYR A 129 -74.09 75.12 -0.46
CA TYR A 129 -75.22 76.00 -0.18
C TYR A 129 -74.81 77.48 -0.15
N ILE A 130 -73.77 77.85 0.60
CA ILE A 130 -73.33 79.26 0.69
C ILE A 130 -72.70 79.78 -0.61
N LYS A 131 -72.23 78.89 -1.49
CA LYS A 131 -71.76 79.25 -2.83
C LYS A 131 -72.88 79.36 -3.86
N SER A 132 -74.09 78.90 -3.54
CA SER A 132 -75.25 78.95 -4.44
C SER A 132 -75.61 80.39 -4.84
N PRO A 133 -76.07 80.62 -6.09
CA PRO A 133 -76.55 81.92 -6.53
C PRO A 133 -77.71 82.45 -5.65
N GLU A 134 -78.59 81.57 -5.22
CA GLU A 134 -79.80 81.87 -4.44
C GLU A 134 -79.43 82.46 -3.08
N TYR A 135 -78.50 81.83 -2.36
CA TYR A 135 -78.02 82.33 -1.08
C TYR A 135 -77.28 83.66 -1.23
N LYS A 136 -76.38 83.77 -2.22
CA LYS A 136 -75.56 84.97 -2.44
C LYS A 136 -76.40 86.23 -2.70
N LYS A 137 -77.53 86.08 -3.41
CA LYS A 137 -78.43 87.19 -3.74
C LYS A 137 -79.08 87.79 -2.49
N GLU A 138 -79.56 86.93 -1.59
CA GLU A 138 -80.29 87.34 -0.38
C GLU A 138 -79.42 87.44 0.88
N ARG A 139 -78.12 87.13 0.79
CA ARG A 139 -77.16 87.10 1.92
C ARG A 139 -77.25 88.33 2.83
N LYS A 140 -77.28 89.55 2.26
CA LYS A 140 -77.33 90.79 3.05
C LYS A 140 -78.60 90.87 3.89
N ARG A 141 -79.73 90.38 3.36
CA ARG A 141 -81.02 90.31 4.07
C ARG A 141 -80.94 89.29 5.19
N PHE A 142 -80.51 88.06 4.89
CA PHE A 142 -80.34 87.00 5.88
C PHE A 142 -79.40 87.39 7.02
N ALA A 143 -78.29 88.09 6.72
CA ALA A 143 -77.35 88.59 7.71
C ALA A 143 -77.94 89.64 8.65
N LYS A 144 -78.78 90.55 8.12
CA LYS A 144 -79.44 91.58 8.91
C LYS A 144 -80.54 91.01 9.80
N GLU A 145 -81.28 90.02 9.29
CA GLU A 145 -82.39 89.37 9.99
C GLU A 145 -81.94 88.23 10.92
N ASN A 146 -80.64 87.90 10.91
CA ASN A 146 -80.08 86.76 11.61
C ASN A 146 -80.82 85.44 11.30
N ALA A 147 -81.24 85.28 10.03
CA ALA A 147 -82.07 84.17 9.57
C ALA A 147 -81.33 82.82 9.65
N GLU A 148 -82.07 81.71 9.64
CA GLU A 148 -81.50 80.35 9.70
C GLU A 148 -80.49 80.11 8.57
N GLU A 149 -80.73 80.71 7.40
CA GLU A 149 -79.84 80.69 6.25
C GLU A 149 -78.50 81.38 6.53
N TYR A 150 -78.49 82.49 7.29
CA TYR A 150 -77.26 83.14 7.71
C TYR A 150 -76.53 82.36 8.81
N GLN A 151 -77.27 81.68 9.70
CA GLN A 151 -76.69 80.76 10.69
C GLN A 151 -75.92 79.61 10.02
N LYS A 152 -76.36 79.14 8.84
CA LYS A 152 -75.63 78.16 8.02
C LYS A 152 -74.29 78.70 7.50
N GLU A 153 -74.19 80.00 7.20
CA GLU A 153 -72.91 80.64 6.84
C GLU A 153 -71.96 80.76 8.04
N ILE A 154 -72.46 81.08 9.24
CA ILE A 154 -71.66 81.08 10.47
C ILE A 154 -71.11 79.68 10.76
N GLN A 155 -71.96 78.64 10.71
CA GLN A 155 -71.53 77.24 10.87
C GLN A 155 -70.51 76.82 9.81
N TYR A 156 -70.66 77.28 8.56
CA TYR A 156 -69.66 77.05 7.51
C TYR A 156 -68.31 77.71 7.86
N ILE A 157 -68.30 78.95 8.33
CA ILE A 157 -67.07 79.67 8.71
C ILE A 157 -66.39 78.97 9.91
N GLU A 158 -67.16 78.51 10.90
CA GLU A 158 -66.65 77.75 12.04
C GLU A 158 -66.06 76.41 11.60
N LEU A 159 -66.77 75.64 10.77
CA LEU A 159 -66.27 74.37 10.23
C LEU A 159 -65.08 74.57 9.29
N LYS A 160 -64.99 75.69 8.58
CA LYS A 160 -63.81 76.07 7.77
C LYS A 160 -62.56 76.23 8.63
N GLN A 161 -62.72 76.66 9.88
CA GLN A 161 -61.63 76.79 10.84
C GLN A 161 -61.37 75.51 11.65
N ASN A 162 -62.26 74.53 11.61
CA ASN A 162 -62.12 73.28 12.34
C ASN A 162 -60.91 72.45 11.84
N GLU A 163 -60.03 72.07 12.77
CA GLU A 163 -58.80 71.35 12.45
C GLU A 163 -59.04 69.99 11.78
N LYS A 164 -60.07 69.23 12.20
CA LYS A 164 -60.41 67.94 11.58
C LYS A 164 -60.85 68.12 10.13
N VAL A 165 -61.65 69.15 9.85
CA VAL A 165 -62.11 69.48 8.49
C VAL A 165 -60.93 69.88 7.59
N LYS A 166 -60.03 70.75 8.08
CA LYS A 166 -58.80 71.15 7.36
C LYS A 166 -57.92 69.94 7.04
N ILE A 167 -57.68 69.08 8.04
CA ILE A 167 -56.87 67.86 7.89
C ILE A 167 -57.52 66.92 6.88
N TYR A 168 -58.83 66.67 6.95
CA TYR A 168 -59.54 65.80 6.02
C TYR A 168 -59.38 66.24 4.56
N PHE A 169 -59.64 67.52 4.24
CA PHE A 169 -59.54 67.99 2.85
C PHE A 169 -58.09 68.08 2.36
N LYS A 170 -57.11 68.30 3.26
CA LYS A 170 -55.67 68.20 2.93
C LYS A 170 -55.29 66.75 2.60
N LEU A 171 -55.71 65.80 3.44
CA LEU A 171 -55.45 64.37 3.28
C LEU A 171 -56.16 63.79 2.05
N LYS A 172 -57.40 64.19 1.77
CA LYS A 172 -58.18 63.77 0.59
C LYS A 172 -57.48 64.11 -0.73
N LYS A 173 -56.71 65.20 -0.77
CA LYS A 173 -55.90 65.61 -1.92
C LYS A 173 -54.51 64.93 -1.96
N SER A 174 -54.12 64.23 -0.90
CA SER A 174 -52.82 63.55 -0.83
C SER A 174 -52.78 62.38 -1.79
N LYS A 175 -51.84 62.41 -2.75
CA LYS A 175 -51.64 61.28 -3.66
C LYS A 175 -51.21 60.02 -2.92
N ALA A 176 -50.49 60.15 -1.81
CA ALA A 176 -50.10 59.02 -1.00
C ALA A 176 -51.33 58.32 -0.39
N LEU A 177 -52.27 59.08 0.16
CA LEU A 177 -53.48 58.50 0.76
C LEU A 177 -54.42 57.91 -0.30
N GLN A 178 -54.52 58.53 -1.48
CA GLN A 178 -55.24 57.95 -2.62
C GLN A 178 -54.64 56.60 -3.04
N ASN A 179 -53.29 56.53 -3.13
CA ASN A 179 -52.60 55.28 -3.43
C ASN A 179 -52.80 54.24 -2.33
N TYR A 180 -52.89 54.66 -1.05
CA TYR A 180 -53.16 53.74 0.05
C TYR A 180 -54.48 52.98 -0.16
N PHE A 181 -55.58 53.70 -0.36
CA PHE A 181 -56.88 53.06 -0.58
C PHE A 181 -56.99 52.33 -1.92
N GLN A 182 -56.22 52.72 -2.94
CA GLN A 182 -56.18 52.02 -4.23
C GLN A 182 -55.43 50.68 -4.15
N ILE A 183 -54.37 50.60 -3.35
CA ILE A 183 -53.49 49.44 -3.23
C ILE A 183 -53.94 48.49 -2.12
N ASN A 184 -54.68 48.99 -1.12
CA ASN A 184 -55.24 48.16 -0.07
C ASN A 184 -56.09 47.04 -0.70
N ASP A 185 -55.82 45.80 -0.32
CA ASP A 185 -56.45 44.59 -0.87
C ASP A 185 -56.30 44.40 -2.39
N SER A 186 -55.29 45.03 -3.01
CA SER A 186 -55.01 44.85 -4.45
C SER A 186 -54.19 43.58 -4.73
N GLU A 187 -54.38 43.00 -5.92
CA GLU A 187 -53.53 41.91 -6.44
C GLU A 187 -52.04 42.30 -6.44
N GLN A 188 -51.74 43.58 -6.65
CA GLN A 188 -50.37 44.10 -6.64
C GLN A 188 -49.72 43.98 -5.25
N LEU A 189 -50.47 44.28 -4.19
CA LEU A 189 -49.99 44.13 -2.82
C LEU A 189 -49.82 42.66 -2.45
N ALA A 190 -50.77 41.81 -2.85
CA ALA A 190 -50.68 40.37 -2.65
C ALA A 190 -49.41 39.79 -3.33
N LYS A 191 -49.17 40.15 -4.59
CA LYS A 191 -47.97 39.73 -5.34
C LYS A 191 -46.67 40.23 -4.69
N HIS A 192 -46.65 41.47 -4.17
CA HIS A 192 -45.48 41.97 -3.43
C HIS A 192 -45.20 41.15 -2.18
N SER A 193 -46.23 40.86 -1.37
CA SER A 193 -46.09 40.09 -0.14
C SER A 193 -45.64 38.66 -0.40
N GLU A 194 -46.17 38.00 -1.43
CA GLU A 194 -45.75 36.68 -1.87
C GLU A 194 -44.28 36.66 -2.31
N LEU A 195 -43.89 37.58 -3.21
CA LEU A 195 -42.52 37.68 -3.68
C LEU A 195 -41.56 38.02 -2.53
N LYS A 196 -41.95 38.92 -1.62
CA LYS A 196 -41.18 39.26 -0.42
C LYS A 196 -40.93 38.02 0.44
N ALA A 197 -42.00 37.29 0.80
CA ALA A 197 -41.89 36.07 1.60
C ALA A 197 -41.01 35.02 0.92
N LYS A 198 -41.09 34.90 -0.41
CA LYS A 198 -40.26 33.97 -1.19
C LYS A 198 -38.79 34.36 -1.19
N VAL A 199 -38.44 35.63 -1.48
CA VAL A 199 -37.03 36.06 -1.53
C VAL A 199 -36.37 36.16 -0.15
N GLU A 200 -37.15 36.42 0.90
CA GLU A 200 -36.70 36.45 2.29
C GLU A 200 -36.68 35.06 2.93
N SER A 201 -37.18 34.04 2.23
CA SER A 201 -37.18 32.66 2.74
C SER A 201 -35.76 32.11 2.91
N LYS A 202 -35.60 31.23 3.89
CA LYS A 202 -34.35 30.50 4.11
C LYS A 202 -33.93 29.70 2.88
N GLU A 203 -34.88 29.02 2.24
CA GLU A 203 -34.62 28.23 1.04
C GLU A 203 -34.05 29.09 -0.10
N PHE A 204 -34.66 30.25 -0.37
CA PHE A 204 -34.19 31.15 -1.43
C PHE A 204 -32.80 31.72 -1.13
N THR A 205 -32.58 32.14 0.12
CA THR A 205 -31.29 32.74 0.53
C THR A 205 -30.16 31.71 0.47
N GLU A 206 -30.37 30.48 0.94
CA GLU A 206 -29.42 29.37 0.83
C GLU A 206 -29.15 28.99 -0.64
N ARG A 207 -30.21 28.91 -1.45
CA ARG A 207 -30.09 28.57 -2.86
C ARG A 207 -29.34 29.65 -3.65
N LYS A 208 -29.63 30.93 -3.40
CA LYS A 208 -28.89 32.05 -3.98
C LYS A 208 -27.43 32.02 -3.57
N ALA A 209 -27.13 31.78 -2.29
CA ALA A 209 -25.76 31.64 -1.81
C ALA A 209 -25.02 30.48 -2.50
N TYR A 210 -25.68 29.35 -2.70
CA TYR A 210 -25.15 28.22 -3.47
C TYR A 210 -24.87 28.58 -4.94
N LEU A 211 -25.83 29.22 -5.63
CA LEU A 211 -25.67 29.61 -7.03
C LEU A 211 -24.53 30.60 -7.26
N LEU A 212 -24.28 31.47 -6.28
CA LEU A 212 -23.17 32.43 -6.26
C LEU A 212 -21.84 31.82 -5.82
N SER A 213 -21.84 30.62 -5.25
CA SER A 213 -20.63 29.99 -4.74
C SER A 213 -19.71 29.54 -5.89
N THR A 214 -18.40 29.75 -5.71
CA THR A 214 -17.37 29.34 -6.67
C THR A 214 -16.87 27.92 -6.44
N ASP A 215 -17.14 27.38 -5.25
CA ASP A 215 -16.69 26.09 -4.72
C ASP A 215 -17.76 24.98 -4.85
N LYS A 216 -18.69 25.11 -5.82
CA LYS A 216 -19.80 24.15 -5.99
C LYS A 216 -19.31 22.73 -6.24
N PHE A 217 -18.23 22.58 -7.00
CA PHE A 217 -17.69 21.26 -7.34
C PHE A 217 -17.04 20.62 -6.11
N GLU A 218 -16.35 21.40 -5.30
CA GLU A 218 -15.66 20.98 -4.08
C GLU A 218 -16.61 20.40 -3.03
N LYS A 219 -17.90 20.73 -3.12
CA LYS A 219 -18.98 20.22 -2.27
C LYS A 219 -19.60 18.91 -2.77
N THR A 220 -19.17 18.39 -3.92
CA THR A 220 -19.74 17.18 -4.54
C THR A 220 -19.03 15.89 -4.11
N GLU A 221 -19.74 14.76 -4.21
CA GLU A 221 -19.15 13.43 -4.07
C GLU A 221 -18.05 13.18 -5.13
N GLN A 222 -18.22 13.69 -6.35
CA GLN A 222 -17.23 13.57 -7.43
C GLN A 222 -15.91 14.23 -7.04
N TYR A 223 -15.93 15.39 -6.36
CA TYR A 223 -14.71 16.00 -5.87
C TYR A 223 -14.04 15.18 -4.76
N GLN A 224 -14.83 14.60 -3.84
CA GLN A 224 -14.31 13.72 -2.79
C GLN A 224 -13.60 12.50 -3.39
N LYS A 225 -14.22 11.83 -4.38
CA LYS A 225 -13.60 10.72 -5.14
C LYS A 225 -12.31 11.14 -5.84
N LEU A 226 -12.29 12.34 -6.44
CA LEU A 226 -11.08 12.87 -7.10
C LEU A 226 -9.95 13.13 -6.09
N GLN A 227 -10.25 13.67 -4.91
CA GLN A 227 -9.26 13.87 -3.85
C GLN A 227 -8.72 12.54 -3.32
N GLU A 228 -9.59 11.56 -3.11
CA GLU A 228 -9.19 10.21 -2.69
C GLU A 228 -8.28 9.55 -3.73
N TYR A 229 -8.63 9.64 -5.02
CA TYR A 229 -7.78 9.16 -6.11
C TYR A 229 -6.41 9.85 -6.09
N ASN A 230 -6.37 11.18 -5.99
CA ASN A 230 -5.12 11.94 -5.99
C ASN A 230 -4.24 11.55 -4.81
N LYS A 231 -4.83 11.34 -3.63
CA LYS A 231 -4.11 10.88 -2.44
C LYS A 231 -3.52 9.48 -2.66
N LEU A 232 -4.30 8.53 -3.17
CA LEU A 232 -3.82 7.17 -3.46
C LEU A 232 -2.76 7.17 -4.56
N ASN A 233 -2.97 7.91 -5.64
CA ASN A 233 -2.00 8.05 -6.74
C ASN A 233 -0.66 8.64 -6.26
N GLN A 234 -0.69 9.48 -5.23
CA GLN A 234 0.51 10.04 -4.60
C GLN A 234 1.12 9.14 -3.51
N SER A 235 0.45 8.07 -3.10
CA SER A 235 0.94 7.13 -2.08
C SER A 235 2.28 6.53 -2.47
N GLU A 236 3.21 6.54 -1.51
CA GLU A 236 4.53 5.91 -1.67
C GLU A 236 4.40 4.44 -2.05
N LYS A 237 3.41 3.72 -1.51
CA LYS A 237 3.18 2.29 -1.83
C LYS A 237 2.75 2.08 -3.27
N ILE A 238 1.79 2.87 -3.77
CA ILE A 238 1.32 2.75 -5.16
C ILE A 238 2.44 3.13 -6.15
N LYS A 239 3.16 4.23 -5.88
CA LYS A 239 4.33 4.63 -6.68
C LYS A 239 5.43 3.57 -6.66
N TRP A 240 5.77 3.06 -5.48
CA TRP A 240 6.74 1.98 -5.31
C TRP A 240 6.31 0.75 -6.12
N TYR A 241 5.06 0.32 -6.02
CA TYR A 241 4.55 -0.84 -6.74
C TYR A 241 4.74 -0.71 -8.25
N PHE A 242 4.27 0.38 -8.86
CA PHE A 242 4.42 0.60 -10.31
C PHE A 242 5.88 0.80 -10.75
N LYS A 243 6.73 1.37 -9.88
CA LYS A 243 8.18 1.47 -10.13
C LYS A 243 8.83 0.09 -10.13
N VAL A 244 8.54 -0.74 -9.14
CA VAL A 244 9.11 -2.08 -8.99
C VAL A 244 8.58 -3.04 -10.06
N LYS A 245 7.29 -2.94 -10.43
CA LYS A 245 6.67 -3.73 -11.51
C LYS A 245 7.39 -3.59 -12.84
N LYS A 246 8.00 -2.42 -13.11
CA LYS A 246 8.77 -2.13 -14.33
C LYS A 246 10.27 -2.45 -14.21
N SER A 247 10.72 -2.94 -13.07
CA SER A 247 12.14 -3.16 -12.78
C SER A 247 12.52 -4.64 -12.77
N ASP A 248 13.81 -4.92 -12.95
CA ASP A 248 14.40 -6.26 -12.82
C ASP A 248 14.75 -6.63 -11.36
N LYS A 249 14.28 -5.87 -10.36
CA LYS A 249 14.69 -6.01 -8.95
C LYS A 249 14.55 -7.44 -8.41
N PHE A 250 13.46 -8.12 -8.75
CA PHE A 250 13.18 -9.49 -8.29
C PHE A 250 13.55 -10.57 -9.32
N LYS A 251 14.28 -10.22 -10.38
CA LYS A 251 14.64 -11.15 -11.45
C LYS A 251 15.36 -12.38 -10.93
N GLU A 252 16.30 -12.23 -9.99
CA GLU A 252 17.01 -13.37 -9.43
C GLU A 252 16.09 -14.25 -8.57
N ILE A 253 15.26 -13.68 -7.69
CA ILE A 253 14.30 -14.46 -6.89
C ILE A 253 13.32 -15.24 -7.78
N LYS A 254 12.82 -14.60 -8.84
CA LYS A 254 11.88 -15.21 -9.79
C LYS A 254 12.47 -16.38 -10.59
N LYS A 255 13.79 -16.54 -10.64
CA LYS A 255 14.42 -17.69 -11.31
C LYS A 255 14.36 -18.98 -10.50
N TRP A 256 14.15 -18.90 -9.19
CA TRP A 256 14.35 -20.02 -8.28
C TRP A 256 13.04 -20.46 -7.63
N GLU A 257 12.88 -21.76 -7.48
CA GLU A 257 11.82 -22.42 -6.71
C GLU A 257 12.48 -23.27 -5.63
N LEU A 258 12.13 -23.05 -4.36
CA LEU A 258 12.66 -23.83 -3.25
C LEU A 258 12.11 -25.26 -3.33
N THR A 259 12.98 -26.23 -3.48
CA THR A 259 12.62 -27.65 -3.68
C THR A 259 13.02 -28.53 -2.50
N PHE A 260 13.97 -28.08 -1.69
CA PHE A 260 14.35 -28.73 -0.44
C PHE A 260 14.79 -27.68 0.57
N CYS A 261 14.37 -27.84 1.82
CA CYS A 261 14.74 -26.96 2.93
C CYS A 261 14.78 -27.74 4.23
N GLU A 262 15.90 -27.68 4.94
CA GLU A 262 16.10 -28.24 6.26
C GLU A 262 16.73 -27.17 7.16
N ASN A 263 16.09 -26.88 8.29
CA ASN A 263 16.57 -25.92 9.30
C ASN A 263 16.87 -26.60 10.64
N PHE A 264 16.73 -27.93 10.71
CA PHE A 264 17.03 -28.75 11.90
C PHE A 264 16.32 -28.27 13.19
N GLU A 265 15.12 -27.72 13.08
CA GLU A 265 14.34 -27.22 14.23
C GLU A 265 13.96 -28.34 15.22
N SER A 266 13.88 -29.58 14.73
CA SER A 266 13.59 -30.75 15.54
C SER A 266 14.82 -31.23 16.31
N LYS A 267 14.64 -31.64 17.57
CA LYS A 267 15.73 -32.21 18.41
C LYS A 267 16.33 -33.52 17.88
N LYS A 268 15.67 -34.18 16.92
CA LYS A 268 16.13 -35.41 16.28
C LYS A 268 16.13 -35.22 14.77
N LEU A 269 17.08 -35.90 14.12
CA LEU A 269 17.17 -35.92 12.66
C LEU A 269 15.93 -36.60 12.08
N ASP A 270 15.34 -35.99 11.06
CA ASP A 270 14.24 -36.60 10.30
C ASP A 270 14.78 -37.75 9.43
N GLN A 271 14.57 -38.98 9.87
CA GLN A 271 15.03 -40.19 9.20
C GLN A 271 14.28 -40.49 7.89
N GLN A 272 13.13 -39.85 7.63
CA GLN A 272 12.48 -39.94 6.32
C GLN A 272 13.21 -39.10 5.28
N ARG A 273 13.94 -38.07 5.74
CA ARG A 273 14.67 -37.13 4.89
C ARG A 273 16.16 -37.43 4.84
N TRP A 274 16.73 -38.00 5.89
CA TRP A 274 18.17 -38.19 6.00
C TRP A 274 18.49 -39.61 6.44
N LEU A 275 19.34 -40.27 5.66
CA LEU A 275 20.08 -41.44 6.09
C LEU A 275 21.24 -40.99 6.96
N THR A 276 21.59 -41.78 7.98
CA THR A 276 22.77 -41.61 8.83
C THR A 276 23.96 -42.48 8.38
N LYS A 277 23.91 -42.92 7.12
CA LYS A 277 24.90 -43.78 6.47
C LYS A 277 25.05 -43.43 4.99
N LEU A 278 26.07 -43.98 4.35
CA LEU A 278 26.22 -43.91 2.89
C LEU A 278 25.04 -44.61 2.21
N PHE A 279 24.50 -44.01 1.15
CA PHE A 279 23.35 -44.55 0.40
C PHE A 279 23.55 -46.02 -0.01
N TRP A 280 24.73 -46.37 -0.52
CA TRP A 280 25.02 -47.75 -0.93
C TRP A 280 25.15 -48.73 0.25
N GLY A 281 25.45 -48.24 1.44
CA GLY A 281 25.47 -49.06 2.66
C GLY A 281 24.06 -49.44 3.07
N GLU A 282 23.15 -48.47 3.01
CA GLU A 282 21.70 -48.72 3.17
C GLU A 282 21.20 -49.68 2.08
N ALA A 283 21.43 -49.34 0.81
CA ALA A 283 20.84 -50.06 -0.32
C ALA A 283 21.36 -51.50 -0.51
N LEU A 284 22.63 -51.78 -0.18
CA LEU A 284 23.24 -53.10 -0.40
C LEU A 284 23.29 -53.96 0.87
N LEU A 285 23.46 -53.33 2.03
CA LEU A 285 23.80 -54.04 3.27
C LEU A 285 22.80 -53.77 4.39
N ASN A 286 21.91 -52.78 4.25
CA ASN A 286 21.18 -52.19 5.37
C ASN A 286 22.11 -51.84 6.57
N SER A 287 23.34 -51.42 6.28
CA SER A 287 24.40 -51.21 7.27
C SER A 287 25.33 -50.07 6.86
N SER A 288 25.94 -49.40 7.84
CA SER A 288 27.04 -48.48 7.59
C SER A 288 28.29 -49.21 7.09
N TYR A 289 29.16 -48.47 6.41
CA TYR A 289 30.54 -48.86 6.12
C TYR A 289 31.41 -47.60 6.00
N SER A 290 32.72 -47.76 6.17
CA SER A 290 33.72 -46.72 5.87
C SER A 290 34.59 -47.14 4.68
N LEU A 291 35.34 -46.22 4.06
CA LEU A 291 36.31 -46.61 3.03
C LEU A 291 37.54 -47.27 3.67
N ALA A 292 38.23 -48.14 2.94
CA ALA A 292 39.45 -48.80 3.45
C ALA A 292 40.51 -47.80 3.96
N SER A 293 40.59 -46.62 3.34
CA SER A 293 41.48 -45.53 3.73
C SER A 293 41.04 -44.72 4.95
N ASP A 294 39.79 -44.84 5.38
CA ASP A 294 39.27 -44.11 6.53
C ASP A 294 39.74 -44.75 7.83
N SER A 295 40.20 -43.92 8.78
CA SER A 295 40.58 -44.38 10.13
C SER A 295 39.40 -44.39 11.11
N HIS A 296 38.24 -43.89 10.69
CA HIS A 296 37.03 -43.80 11.51
C HIS A 296 35.90 -44.72 11.02
N TRP A 297 35.07 -45.15 11.96
CA TRP A 297 33.80 -45.81 11.70
C TRP A 297 32.68 -44.77 11.54
N TYR A 298 31.91 -44.84 10.45
CA TYR A 298 30.65 -44.12 10.34
C TYR A 298 29.56 -44.82 11.15
N THR A 299 29.23 -44.27 12.32
CA THR A 299 28.15 -44.82 13.12
C THR A 299 26.79 -44.54 12.48
N ASP A 300 25.81 -45.39 12.77
CA ASP A 300 24.43 -45.17 12.36
C ASP A 300 23.76 -44.13 13.30
N GLY A 301 24.19 -42.87 13.17
CA GLY A 301 23.57 -41.72 13.84
C GLY A 301 24.14 -41.37 15.22
N ASN A 302 24.90 -42.24 15.89
CA ASN A 302 25.46 -41.95 17.23
C ASN A 302 26.44 -40.76 17.25
N ASN A 303 26.98 -40.38 16.10
CA ASN A 303 27.85 -39.21 15.94
C ASN A 303 27.09 -37.97 15.46
N ILE A 304 25.76 -38.04 15.38
CA ILE A 304 24.87 -36.97 14.92
C ILE A 304 24.03 -36.46 16.10
N SER A 305 23.98 -35.15 16.25
CA SER A 305 23.12 -34.49 17.24
C SER A 305 22.55 -33.21 16.66
N ILE A 306 21.45 -32.73 17.22
CA ILE A 306 20.88 -31.42 16.88
C ILE A 306 20.69 -30.66 18.19
N ASP A 307 21.26 -29.44 18.25
CA ASP A 307 21.05 -28.52 19.36
C ASP A 307 20.76 -27.12 18.82
N LYS A 308 19.68 -26.50 19.30
CA LYS A 308 19.25 -25.13 18.93
C LYS A 308 19.20 -24.87 17.41
N GLY A 309 18.63 -25.80 16.64
CA GLY A 309 18.53 -25.66 15.18
C GLY A 309 19.82 -25.98 14.42
N ILE A 310 20.87 -26.45 15.10
CA ILE A 310 22.16 -26.74 14.46
C ILE A 310 22.41 -28.24 14.50
N LEU A 311 22.49 -28.85 13.33
CA LEU A 311 23.00 -30.22 13.17
C LEU A 311 24.49 -30.24 13.44
N LYS A 312 24.95 -31.24 14.21
CA LYS A 312 26.35 -31.44 14.54
C LYS A 312 26.78 -32.88 14.27
N ILE A 313 27.74 -33.04 13.37
CA ILE A 313 28.51 -34.27 13.19
C ILE A 313 29.76 -34.19 14.06
N THR A 314 29.91 -35.13 14.99
CA THR A 314 31.02 -35.15 15.95
C THR A 314 31.98 -36.28 15.66
N THR A 315 33.24 -35.99 15.35
CA THR A 315 34.31 -36.99 15.25
C THR A 315 34.95 -37.21 16.61
N ARG A 316 35.07 -38.47 17.07
CA ARG A 316 35.56 -38.83 18.41
C ARG A 316 36.68 -39.86 18.35
N LYS A 317 37.54 -39.86 19.38
CA LYS A 317 38.42 -40.99 19.69
C LYS A 317 37.60 -42.02 20.46
N GLU A 318 37.18 -43.06 19.76
CA GLU A 318 36.24 -44.06 20.24
C GLU A 318 36.45 -45.30 19.39
N LYS A 319 36.80 -46.43 20.04
CA LYS A 319 36.99 -47.69 19.33
C LYS A 319 35.66 -48.20 18.80
N ALA A 320 35.66 -48.68 17.56
CA ALA A 320 34.50 -49.29 16.93
C ALA A 320 34.92 -50.45 16.02
N ASN A 321 33.98 -51.35 15.76
CA ASN A 321 34.14 -52.48 14.85
C ASN A 321 33.07 -52.34 13.76
N GLY A 322 33.43 -52.53 12.50
CA GLY A 322 32.49 -52.39 11.40
C GLY A 322 33.04 -52.86 10.07
N LEU A 323 32.34 -52.52 9.00
CA LEU A 323 32.76 -52.87 7.63
C LEU A 323 33.56 -51.75 6.98
N SER A 324 34.61 -52.12 6.27
CA SER A 324 35.31 -51.23 5.35
C SER A 324 35.15 -51.72 3.92
N TRP A 325 34.91 -50.80 2.98
CA TRP A 325 34.89 -51.12 1.56
C TRP A 325 36.29 -50.97 0.97
N ASP A 326 36.82 -52.08 0.46
CA ASP A 326 38.07 -52.17 -0.28
C ASP A 326 37.79 -52.45 -1.75
N SER A 327 38.45 -51.70 -2.64
CA SER A 327 38.25 -51.83 -4.09
C SER A 327 38.58 -53.21 -4.68
N LYS A 328 39.39 -54.03 -3.99
CA LYS A 328 39.78 -55.38 -4.42
C LYS A 328 38.98 -56.47 -3.72
N PHE A 329 38.68 -56.29 -2.44
CA PHE A 329 38.07 -57.34 -1.60
C PHE A 329 36.60 -57.10 -1.28
N GLY A 330 36.01 -55.97 -1.68
CA GLY A 330 34.64 -55.61 -1.31
C GLY A 330 34.54 -55.22 0.16
N PHE A 331 33.46 -55.61 0.83
CA PHE A 331 33.25 -55.29 2.24
C PHE A 331 34.01 -56.27 3.15
N VAL A 332 34.91 -55.74 3.98
CA VAL A 332 35.71 -56.52 4.94
C VAL A 332 35.58 -55.95 6.36
N PRO A 333 35.51 -56.78 7.40
CA PRO A 333 35.56 -56.31 8.79
C PRO A 333 36.84 -55.52 9.07
N LYS A 334 36.74 -54.45 9.84
CA LYS A 334 37.85 -53.58 10.23
C LYS A 334 37.61 -53.01 11.63
N ASP A 335 38.68 -53.00 12.44
CA ASP A 335 38.74 -52.24 13.69
C ASP A 335 39.09 -50.78 13.39
N PHE A 336 38.37 -49.87 14.04
CA PHE A 336 38.56 -48.42 13.91
C PHE A 336 38.88 -47.83 15.29
N ASP A 337 39.85 -46.92 15.35
CA ASP A 337 40.22 -46.20 16.58
C ASP A 337 39.34 -44.96 16.84
N TYR A 338 38.52 -44.60 15.87
CA TYR A 338 37.71 -43.38 15.87
C TYR A 338 36.29 -43.64 15.36
N THR A 339 35.36 -42.80 15.79
CA THR A 339 34.00 -42.74 15.23
C THR A 339 33.74 -41.38 14.61
N SER A 340 32.92 -41.34 13.56
CA SER A 340 32.40 -40.11 12.97
C SER A 340 31.01 -40.33 12.41
N GLY A 341 30.44 -39.31 11.78
CA GLY A 341 29.10 -39.34 11.24
C GLY A 341 29.03 -38.87 9.79
N ILE A 342 27.99 -39.36 9.13
CA ILE A 342 27.61 -38.99 7.78
C ILE A 342 26.09 -38.88 7.74
N ILE A 343 25.57 -37.93 6.98
CA ILE A 343 24.16 -37.90 6.61
C ILE A 343 24.02 -37.75 5.10
N SER A 344 22.99 -38.36 4.52
CA SER A 344 22.71 -38.23 3.10
C SER A 344 21.21 -38.24 2.76
N THR A 345 20.83 -37.58 1.69
CA THR A 345 19.45 -37.57 1.18
C THR A 345 19.19 -38.66 0.13
N GLY A 346 20.06 -39.67 0.04
CA GLY A 346 20.07 -40.63 -1.07
C GLY A 346 18.74 -41.35 -1.34
N ASN A 347 17.90 -41.54 -0.33
CA ASN A 347 16.58 -42.17 -0.46
C ASN A 347 15.43 -41.16 -0.68
N SER A 348 15.62 -39.91 -0.29
CA SER A 348 14.53 -38.95 -0.04
C SER A 348 14.51 -37.77 -1.00
N PHE A 349 15.69 -37.26 -1.37
CA PHE A 349 15.82 -36.07 -2.19
C PHE A 349 17.02 -36.19 -3.13
N ARG A 350 16.71 -36.10 -4.42
CA ARG A 350 17.66 -36.05 -5.53
C ARG A 350 17.20 -34.98 -6.49
N GLN A 351 18.13 -34.17 -6.98
CA GLN A 351 17.82 -33.11 -7.93
C GLN A 351 18.88 -33.01 -9.01
N GLN A 352 18.45 -32.78 -10.25
CA GLN A 352 19.33 -32.40 -11.35
C GLN A 352 19.27 -30.89 -11.53
N HIS A 353 20.44 -30.25 -11.67
CA HIS A 353 20.59 -28.80 -11.74
C HIS A 353 20.07 -28.09 -10.49
N GLY A 354 20.15 -26.77 -10.49
CA GLY A 354 19.65 -25.93 -9.41
C GLY A 354 20.74 -25.29 -8.57
N ARG A 355 20.32 -24.66 -7.48
CA ARG A 355 21.19 -24.14 -6.43
C ARG A 355 21.18 -25.09 -5.24
N PHE A 356 22.34 -25.39 -4.69
CA PHE A 356 22.50 -26.18 -3.48
C PHE A 356 23.36 -25.37 -2.51
N GLU A 357 22.80 -24.99 -1.36
CA GLU A 357 23.51 -24.21 -0.35
C GLU A 357 23.33 -24.80 1.04
N ALA A 358 24.35 -24.65 1.87
CA ALA A 358 24.27 -24.92 3.29
C ALA A 358 25.06 -23.87 4.08
N LYS A 359 24.54 -23.49 5.24
CA LYS A 359 25.25 -22.63 6.19
C LYS A 359 25.99 -23.50 7.19
N ILE A 360 27.32 -23.42 7.16
CA ILE A 360 28.18 -24.36 7.88
C ILE A 360 29.27 -23.67 8.70
N LYS A 361 29.69 -24.34 9.76
CA LYS A 361 30.83 -24.01 10.62
C LYS A 361 31.53 -25.31 11.03
N MET A 362 32.84 -25.30 11.31
CA MET A 362 33.54 -26.54 11.67
C MET A 362 34.85 -26.32 12.40
N ASN A 363 35.26 -27.26 13.26
CA ASN A 363 36.62 -27.22 13.80
C ASN A 363 37.65 -27.54 12.71
N THR A 364 38.62 -26.65 12.50
CA THR A 364 39.72 -26.92 11.57
C THR A 364 40.91 -27.55 12.29
N LEU A 365 40.99 -28.88 12.26
CA LEU A 365 42.08 -29.64 12.88
C LEU A 365 42.86 -30.45 11.81
N ALA A 366 44.19 -30.46 11.93
CA ALA A 366 45.03 -31.27 11.07
C ALA A 366 44.72 -32.76 11.26
N GLY A 367 44.54 -33.51 10.17
CA GLY A 367 44.10 -34.90 10.16
C GLY A 367 42.58 -35.09 10.04
N ILE A 368 41.77 -34.05 10.21
CA ILE A 368 40.31 -34.12 10.06
C ILE A 368 39.86 -33.52 8.73
N TYR A 369 38.94 -34.20 8.07
CA TYR A 369 38.21 -33.66 6.94
C TYR A 369 36.74 -33.43 7.28
N HIS A 370 36.18 -32.41 6.63
CA HIS A 370 34.76 -32.12 6.58
C HIS A 370 34.38 -31.92 5.13
N ALA A 371 33.24 -32.47 4.72
CA ALA A 371 32.78 -32.39 3.34
C ALA A 371 31.27 -32.16 3.26
N PHE A 372 30.88 -31.29 2.34
CA PHE A 372 29.52 -31.13 1.83
C PHE A 372 29.62 -31.34 0.32
N TRP A 373 29.00 -32.41 -0.15
CA TRP A 373 29.20 -32.89 -1.50
C TRP A 373 27.91 -33.47 -2.08
N LEU A 374 27.88 -33.56 -3.41
CA LEU A 374 26.78 -34.10 -4.18
C LEU A 374 27.29 -35.27 -5.02
N VAL A 375 26.49 -36.33 -5.09
CA VAL A 375 26.80 -37.51 -5.88
C VAL A 375 25.52 -38.16 -6.41
N GLY A 376 25.63 -38.87 -7.53
CA GLY A 376 24.52 -39.63 -8.12
C GLY A 376 24.53 -41.09 -7.69
N ASP A 377 23.95 -41.96 -8.51
CA ASP A 377 23.97 -43.41 -8.28
C ASP A 377 25.38 -43.98 -8.37
N LYS A 378 26.22 -43.46 -9.25
CA LYS A 378 27.62 -43.87 -9.34
C LYS A 378 28.51 -42.99 -8.45
N MET A 379 29.68 -43.50 -8.06
CA MET A 379 30.70 -42.72 -7.35
C MET A 379 31.13 -41.46 -8.11
N LEU A 380 31.03 -41.47 -9.44
CA LEU A 380 31.28 -40.32 -10.29
C LEU A 380 30.10 -40.10 -11.25
N PRO A 381 29.78 -38.84 -11.59
CA PRO A 381 30.47 -37.62 -11.18
C PRO A 381 30.19 -37.22 -9.72
N GLU A 382 31.17 -36.58 -9.08
CA GLU A 382 31.12 -36.10 -7.69
C GLU A 382 31.39 -34.58 -7.68
N ILE A 383 30.50 -33.83 -7.04
CA ILE A 383 30.65 -32.38 -6.82
C ILE A 383 30.93 -32.15 -5.33
N ASP A 384 32.19 -31.89 -4.99
CA ASP A 384 32.53 -31.34 -3.68
C ASP A 384 32.18 -29.84 -3.70
N ILE A 385 31.01 -29.48 -3.19
CA ILE A 385 30.67 -28.08 -2.92
C ILE A 385 31.70 -27.50 -1.96
N PHE A 386 32.07 -28.31 -0.98
CA PHE A 386 33.03 -27.98 0.03
C PHE A 386 33.78 -29.23 0.50
N ARG A 387 35.11 -29.11 0.58
CA ARG A 387 35.96 -30.04 1.30
C ARG A 387 37.09 -29.31 2.02
N LYS A 388 37.19 -29.51 3.34
CA LYS A 388 38.39 -29.18 4.11
C LYS A 388 39.23 -30.45 4.24
N LYS A 389 40.48 -30.40 3.80
CA LYS A 389 41.42 -31.53 3.94
C LYS A 389 42.06 -31.56 5.33
N GLY A 390 42.41 -32.76 5.76
CA GLY A 390 43.17 -33.01 7.00
C GLY A 390 44.58 -32.42 6.98
N GLU A 391 45.30 -32.43 5.87
CA GLU A 391 46.70 -31.96 5.84
C GLU A 391 46.86 -30.54 5.29
N GLY A 392 47.77 -29.75 5.92
CA GLY A 392 48.59 -28.75 5.24
C GLY A 392 48.02 -27.39 4.87
N SER A 393 46.75 -27.06 5.15
CA SER A 393 46.24 -25.67 5.03
C SER A 393 44.86 -25.50 5.66
N SER A 394 44.53 -24.30 6.16
CA SER A 394 43.15 -23.87 6.50
C SER A 394 42.27 -23.65 5.26
N SER A 395 42.74 -24.06 4.07
CA SER A 395 42.05 -23.86 2.79
C SER A 395 40.73 -24.63 2.70
N LEU A 396 39.71 -23.94 2.23
CA LEU A 396 38.49 -24.51 1.70
C LEU A 396 38.72 -24.96 0.25
N GLN A 397 38.28 -26.17 -0.14
CA GLN A 397 38.35 -26.64 -1.52
C GLN A 397 36.95 -26.83 -2.12
N GLY A 398 36.76 -26.41 -3.36
CA GLY A 398 35.66 -26.84 -4.23
C GLY A 398 36.22 -27.74 -5.32
N ALA A 399 35.65 -28.92 -5.49
CA ALA A 399 36.14 -29.89 -6.46
C ALA A 399 35.02 -30.49 -7.30
N PHE A 400 35.38 -30.89 -8.52
CA PHE A 400 34.53 -31.68 -9.39
C PHE A 400 35.34 -32.84 -9.94
N PHE A 401 34.80 -34.05 -9.84
CA PHE A 401 35.40 -35.28 -10.33
C PHE A 401 34.47 -35.95 -11.34
N TRP A 402 35.04 -36.46 -12.43
CA TRP A 402 34.27 -37.17 -13.45
C TRP A 402 35.08 -38.32 -14.06
N GLU A 403 34.34 -39.26 -14.65
CA GLU A 403 34.90 -40.44 -15.30
C GLU A 403 35.83 -40.04 -16.47
N ASN A 404 36.86 -40.85 -16.70
CA ASN A 404 37.81 -40.67 -17.80
C ASN A 404 37.86 -41.95 -18.65
N GLY A 405 36.70 -42.36 -19.16
CA GLY A 405 36.50 -43.68 -19.76
C GLY A 405 36.60 -44.81 -18.72
N GLU A 406 36.39 -46.06 -19.16
CA GLU A 406 36.25 -47.22 -18.26
C GLU A 406 37.51 -47.56 -17.45
N LYS A 407 38.71 -47.25 -17.98
CA LYS A 407 40.00 -47.63 -17.37
C LYS A 407 40.88 -46.43 -16.98
N GLY A 408 40.41 -45.20 -17.20
CA GLY A 408 41.18 -44.00 -16.90
C GLY A 408 41.04 -43.58 -15.43
N LYS A 409 42.12 -43.02 -14.87
CA LYS A 409 42.03 -42.33 -13.58
C LYS A 409 41.00 -41.18 -13.66
N PRO A 410 40.18 -40.97 -12.63
CA PRO A 410 39.20 -39.88 -12.60
C PRO A 410 39.84 -38.54 -12.95
N LYS A 411 39.18 -37.77 -13.83
CA LYS A 411 39.56 -36.38 -14.06
C LYS A 411 39.02 -35.52 -12.92
N LYS A 412 39.72 -34.43 -12.64
CA LYS A 412 39.39 -33.54 -11.54
C LYS A 412 39.63 -32.07 -11.88
N SER A 413 38.80 -31.22 -11.30
CA SER A 413 38.89 -29.76 -11.36
C SER A 413 38.76 -29.24 -9.93
N ILE A 414 39.84 -28.67 -9.39
CA ILE A 414 39.93 -28.28 -7.97
C ILE A 414 40.42 -26.86 -7.88
N ASP A 415 39.71 -26.04 -7.09
CA ASP A 415 40.19 -24.72 -6.66
C ASP A 415 40.03 -24.57 -5.15
N SER A 416 40.87 -23.74 -4.55
CA SER A 416 40.92 -23.54 -3.10
C SER A 416 40.86 -22.06 -2.72
N VAL A 417 40.30 -21.78 -1.54
CA VAL A 417 40.24 -20.45 -0.92
C VAL A 417 40.85 -20.52 0.48
N ASN A 418 41.85 -19.67 0.75
CA ASN A 418 42.56 -19.60 2.04
C ASN A 418 42.04 -18.47 2.93
N GLY A 419 42.37 -18.46 4.23
CA GLY A 419 42.16 -17.31 5.12
C GLY A 419 40.70 -17.05 5.48
N LEU A 420 39.89 -18.10 5.56
CA LEU A 420 38.54 -18.07 6.12
C LEU A 420 38.61 -18.57 7.57
N SER A 421 37.83 -17.97 8.45
CA SER A 421 37.77 -18.32 9.88
C SER A 421 36.73 -19.41 10.14
N LEU A 422 36.91 -20.56 9.47
CA LEU A 422 35.92 -21.66 9.45
C LEU A 422 35.64 -22.29 10.83
N ASP A 423 36.54 -22.08 11.79
CA ASP A 423 36.48 -22.54 13.18
C ASP A 423 35.59 -21.70 14.09
N SER A 424 35.39 -20.44 13.73
CA SER A 424 34.73 -19.45 14.58
C SER A 424 33.48 -18.87 13.93
N GLU A 425 33.42 -18.80 12.61
CA GLU A 425 32.33 -18.18 11.85
C GLU A 425 31.57 -19.19 10.96
N PHE A 426 30.27 -18.92 10.77
CA PHE A 426 29.47 -19.63 9.77
C PHE A 426 29.69 -19.04 8.39
N TYR A 427 29.66 -19.89 7.36
CA TYR A 427 29.71 -19.51 5.95
C TYR A 427 28.59 -20.23 5.18
N ILE A 428 27.96 -19.53 4.24
CA ILE A 428 27.05 -20.13 3.27
C ILE A 428 27.87 -20.63 2.10
N LEU A 429 27.94 -21.94 1.94
CA LEU A 429 28.65 -22.59 0.86
C LEU A 429 27.66 -23.23 -0.09
N GLY A 430 27.91 -23.10 -1.39
CA GLY A 430 27.02 -23.68 -2.37
C GLY A 430 27.51 -23.67 -3.79
N VAL A 431 26.67 -24.24 -4.65
CA VAL A 431 26.85 -24.22 -6.10
C VAL A 431 25.56 -23.77 -6.79
N ASP A 432 25.71 -22.99 -7.86
CA ASP A 432 24.69 -22.87 -8.90
C ASP A 432 25.09 -23.79 -10.05
N TRP A 433 24.23 -24.74 -10.39
CA TRP A 433 24.46 -25.73 -11.43
C TRP A 433 23.34 -25.70 -12.47
N ASN A 434 23.71 -25.58 -13.73
CA ASN A 434 22.83 -25.76 -14.88
C ASN A 434 23.54 -26.55 -15.98
N GLU A 435 22.88 -26.71 -17.13
CA GLU A 435 23.40 -27.47 -18.28
C GLU A 435 24.71 -26.93 -18.85
N GLN A 436 25.05 -25.66 -18.58
CA GLN A 436 26.22 -24.99 -19.14
C GLN A 436 27.40 -24.94 -18.18
N LYS A 437 27.14 -24.88 -16.86
CA LYS A 437 28.19 -24.75 -15.85
C LYS A 437 27.76 -25.12 -14.43
N ILE A 438 28.75 -25.40 -13.60
CA ILE A 438 28.66 -25.37 -12.14
C ILE A 438 29.49 -24.18 -11.63
N THR A 439 28.94 -23.38 -10.72
CA THR A 439 29.60 -22.21 -10.11
C THR A 439 29.60 -22.36 -8.60
N TRP A 440 30.77 -22.53 -8.00
CA TRP A 440 30.93 -22.62 -6.54
C TRP A 440 31.02 -21.23 -5.92
N LYS A 441 30.41 -21.07 -4.75
CA LYS A 441 30.30 -19.79 -4.04
C LYS A 441 30.55 -19.94 -2.55
N ILE A 442 31.05 -18.85 -1.96
CA ILE A 442 31.14 -18.65 -0.51
C ILE A 442 30.44 -17.32 -0.23
N ASN A 443 29.42 -17.31 0.62
CA ASN A 443 28.57 -16.15 0.93
C ASN A 443 28.12 -15.44 -0.36
N GLY A 444 27.63 -16.21 -1.33
CA GLY A 444 27.16 -15.71 -2.62
C GLY A 444 28.24 -15.27 -3.61
N ILE A 445 29.52 -15.18 -3.21
CA ILE A 445 30.63 -14.77 -4.08
C ILE A 445 31.23 -15.99 -4.79
N PRO A 446 31.24 -16.02 -6.14
CA PRO A 446 31.86 -17.10 -6.90
C PRO A 446 33.37 -17.20 -6.65
N PHE A 447 33.91 -18.42 -6.55
CA PHE A 447 35.36 -18.67 -6.49
C PHE A 447 35.86 -19.70 -7.51
N LYS A 448 34.97 -20.53 -8.05
CA LYS A 448 35.27 -21.56 -9.04
C LYS A 448 34.11 -21.72 -10.02
N VAL A 449 34.43 -21.97 -11.29
CA VAL A 449 33.48 -22.37 -12.34
C VAL A 449 34.02 -23.59 -13.08
N GLU A 450 33.13 -24.51 -13.44
CA GLU A 450 33.41 -25.63 -14.33
C GLU A 450 32.35 -25.70 -15.43
N THR A 451 32.77 -26.01 -16.65
CA THR A 451 31.90 -26.09 -17.84
C THR A 451 32.01 -27.43 -18.55
N ASN A 452 32.97 -28.28 -18.17
CA ASN A 452 33.29 -29.52 -18.88
C ASN A 452 32.72 -30.73 -18.16
N ASN A 453 32.17 -31.68 -18.93
CA ASN A 453 31.71 -32.98 -18.45
C ASN A 453 30.76 -32.90 -17.24
N LEU A 454 29.85 -31.92 -17.26
CA LEU A 454 28.90 -31.70 -16.17
C LEU A 454 28.01 -32.94 -15.95
N PRO A 455 27.53 -33.19 -14.72
CA PRO A 455 26.64 -34.32 -14.47
C PRO A 455 25.39 -34.24 -15.34
N LYS A 456 24.88 -35.42 -15.73
CA LYS A 456 23.69 -35.55 -16.59
C LYS A 456 22.46 -36.09 -15.86
N GLY A 457 22.62 -36.51 -14.61
CA GLY A 457 21.56 -37.11 -13.80
C GLY A 457 21.40 -36.39 -12.47
N ALA A 458 20.36 -36.75 -11.73
CA ALA A 458 20.10 -36.19 -10.42
C ALA A 458 21.17 -36.62 -9.40
N VAL A 459 21.50 -35.70 -8.49
CA VAL A 459 22.43 -35.93 -7.38
C VAL A 459 21.70 -35.75 -6.06
N TYR A 460 22.15 -36.46 -5.02
CA TYR A 460 21.72 -36.26 -3.64
C TYR A 460 22.81 -35.59 -2.82
N ILE A 461 22.41 -35.08 -1.66
CA ILE A 461 23.28 -34.35 -0.74
C ILE A 461 23.96 -35.32 0.22
N VAL A 462 25.22 -35.05 0.54
CA VAL A 462 25.97 -35.73 1.59
C VAL A 462 26.74 -34.72 2.45
N PHE A 463 26.63 -34.87 3.76
CA PHE A 463 27.50 -34.23 4.75
C PHE A 463 28.27 -35.29 5.50
N SER A 464 29.59 -35.13 5.59
CA SER A 464 30.44 -36.12 6.26
C SER A 464 31.62 -35.46 6.95
N SER A 465 32.01 -36.03 8.08
CA SER A 465 33.25 -35.72 8.78
C SER A 465 34.10 -36.98 8.90
N GLY A 466 35.40 -36.87 9.13
CA GLY A 466 36.24 -38.05 9.28
C GLY A 466 37.71 -37.74 9.49
N ILE A 467 38.50 -38.79 9.74
CA ILE A 467 39.95 -38.70 9.89
C ILE A 467 40.62 -39.24 8.64
N ASN A 468 41.51 -38.41 8.10
CA ASN A 468 42.38 -38.75 6.99
C ASN A 468 43.76 -38.14 7.26
N GLY A 469 44.69 -38.98 7.73
CA GLY A 469 46.03 -38.59 8.15
C GLY A 469 46.21 -38.60 9.68
N LYS A 470 47.35 -38.08 10.13
CA LYS A 470 47.68 -38.01 11.56
C LYS A 470 46.87 -36.92 12.26
N ILE A 471 46.32 -37.25 13.42
CA ILE A 471 45.46 -36.38 14.22
C ILE A 471 46.07 -36.14 15.61
N ASP A 472 45.99 -34.91 16.10
CA ASP A 472 46.25 -34.58 17.51
C ASP A 472 45.01 -34.95 18.33
N GLU A 473 45.02 -36.15 18.90
CA GLU A 473 43.88 -36.72 19.63
C GLU A 473 43.44 -35.87 20.84
N SER A 474 44.33 -35.05 21.41
CA SER A 474 44.00 -34.16 22.54
C SER A 474 43.00 -33.07 22.17
N LYS A 475 42.82 -32.82 20.87
CA LYS A 475 41.88 -31.82 20.31
C LYS A 475 40.58 -32.44 19.82
N LEU A 476 40.36 -33.73 20.06
CA LEU A 476 39.06 -34.39 19.85
C LEU A 476 38.16 -34.19 21.08
N PRO A 477 36.83 -34.11 20.91
CA PRO A 477 36.09 -34.27 19.66
C PRO A 477 36.15 -33.03 18.75
N ALA A 478 36.02 -33.24 17.43
CA ALA A 478 35.87 -32.17 16.46
C ALA A 478 34.47 -32.17 15.85
N THR A 479 33.91 -31.00 15.60
CA THR A 479 32.54 -30.81 15.13
C THR A 479 32.47 -30.25 13.72
N PHE A 480 31.51 -30.75 12.95
CA PHE A 480 31.02 -30.16 11.72
C PHE A 480 29.56 -29.78 11.91
N GLU A 481 29.27 -28.49 11.81
CA GLU A 481 28.00 -27.88 12.16
C GLU A 481 27.29 -27.37 10.90
N VAL A 482 26.01 -27.70 10.78
CA VAL A 482 25.13 -27.27 9.69
C VAL A 482 23.89 -26.61 10.30
N ASP A 483 23.72 -25.32 10.05
CA ASP A 483 22.59 -24.51 10.52
C ASP A 483 21.36 -24.77 9.64
N TRP A 484 21.51 -24.65 8.32
CA TRP A 484 20.45 -25.00 7.38
C TRP A 484 21.00 -25.52 6.06
N VAL A 485 20.16 -26.25 5.33
CA VAL A 485 20.39 -26.73 3.95
C VAL A 485 19.22 -26.33 3.08
N LYS A 486 19.49 -25.69 1.95
CA LYS A 486 18.47 -25.25 1.01
C LYS A 486 18.85 -25.60 -0.41
N CYS A 487 17.89 -26.09 -1.17
CA CYS A 487 18.04 -26.33 -2.59
C CYS A 487 16.91 -25.68 -3.37
N TRP A 488 17.26 -25.16 -4.54
CA TRP A 488 16.30 -24.54 -5.44
C TRP A 488 16.46 -25.11 -6.84
N ALA A 489 15.34 -25.35 -7.52
CA ALA A 489 15.32 -25.59 -8.95
C ALA A 489 15.14 -24.27 -9.71
N HIS A 490 15.48 -24.26 -10.99
CA HIS A 490 15.05 -23.19 -11.87
C HIS A 490 13.53 -23.28 -12.06
N LYS A 491 12.79 -22.19 -11.80
CA LYS A 491 11.37 -22.09 -12.14
C LYS A 491 11.22 -22.33 -13.64
N LYS A 492 10.38 -23.29 -14.02
CA LYS A 492 9.96 -23.44 -15.42
C LYS A 492 9.18 -22.16 -15.76
N GLY A 493 9.68 -21.44 -16.78
CA GLY A 493 9.11 -20.17 -17.23
C GLY A 493 7.74 -20.32 -17.86
#